data_AF-A0A1D2AIA7-F1
#
_entry.id   AF-A0A1D2AIA7-F1
#
_cell.length_a   1.000
_cell.length_b   1.000
_cell.length_c   1.000
_cell.angle_alpha   90.00
_cell.angle_beta   90.00
_cell.angle_gamma   90.00
#
_symmetry.space_group_name_H-M   'P 1'
#
loop_
_entity.id
_entity.type
_entity.pdbx_description
1 polymer ?
#
loop_
_entity_poly.entity_id
_entity_poly.type
_entity_poly.pdbx_seq_one_letter_code
_entity_poly.pdbx_strand_id
1 'polypeptide(L)'
;SFPMIGRNEKLLLQILCLIENAVPEVTKRKEEDERFIDDYCLVMLLKGVCKRYMGHPLQAEECFLEVFKYQNQILEDTYLLPFAAAELGFLAVQQQQYTKAKEWLDQARNNYHDYLLESLVHFRIHSALKSLRSNGHLSSRSNPTTPSPTNS
;
A
#
# COMPACT_ATOMS: atom_id res chain seq x y z
N SER A 1 6.95 -8.02 1.75
CA SER A 1 7.55 -7.94 0.42
C SER A 1 7.05 -9.08 -0.43
N PHE A 2 6.92 -8.88 -1.75
CA PHE A 2 6.92 -9.93 -2.76
C PHE A 2 8.37 -10.12 -3.26
N PRO A 3 9.28 -10.75 -2.48
CA PRO A 3 10.71 -10.82 -2.81
C PRO A 3 11.02 -11.59 -4.10
N MET A 4 10.06 -12.33 -4.66
CA MET A 4 10.25 -13.06 -5.93
C MET A 4 10.31 -12.14 -7.15
N ILE A 5 9.58 -11.02 -7.13
CA ILE A 5 9.50 -10.11 -8.28
C ILE A 5 10.76 -9.23 -8.39
N GLY A 6 11.34 -8.82 -7.26
CA GLY A 6 12.53 -7.96 -7.23
C GLY A 6 13.86 -8.65 -7.58
N ARG A 7 13.90 -9.98 -7.76
CA ARG A 7 15.15 -10.72 -8.05
C ARG A 7 15.41 -10.93 -9.53
N ASN A 8 14.41 -10.73 -10.39
CA ASN A 8 14.53 -10.88 -11.83
C ASN A 8 14.11 -9.58 -12.53
N GLU A 9 15.09 -8.70 -12.73
CA GLU A 9 14.89 -7.39 -13.35
C GLU A 9 14.31 -7.48 -14.75
N LYS A 10 14.72 -8.48 -15.54
CA LYS A 10 14.17 -8.70 -16.89
C LYS A 10 12.68 -9.03 -16.86
N LEU A 11 12.26 -9.90 -15.94
CA LEU A 11 10.84 -10.22 -15.76
C LEU A 11 10.06 -9.00 -15.26
N LEU A 12 10.63 -8.25 -14.33
CA LEU A 12 10.02 -7.03 -13.80
C LEU A 12 9.83 -5.96 -14.88
N LEU A 13 10.81 -5.78 -15.76
CA LEU A 13 10.71 -4.90 -16.93
C LEU A 13 9.60 -5.35 -17.89
N GLN A 14 9.49 -6.66 -18.14
CA GLN A 14 8.41 -7.20 -18.98
C GLN A 14 7.04 -6.96 -18.36
N ILE A 15 6.88 -7.23 -17.07
CA ILE A 15 5.64 -6.98 -16.33
C ILE A 15 5.30 -5.48 -16.37
N LEU A 16 6.27 -4.61 -16.11
CA LEU A 16 6.05 -3.17 -16.17
C LEU A 16 5.62 -2.72 -17.57
N CYS A 17 6.23 -3.24 -18.63
CA CYS A 17 5.84 -2.93 -20.00
C CYS A 17 4.39 -3.35 -20.29
N LEU A 18 3.99 -4.55 -19.84
CA LEU A 18 2.60 -5.00 -19.96
C LEU A 18 1.63 -4.09 -19.21
N ILE A 19 1.99 -3.67 -17.99
CA ILE A 19 1.18 -2.75 -17.17
C ILE A 19 1.08 -1.39 -17.86
N GLU A 20 2.19 -0.81 -18.33
CA GLU A 20 2.22 0.49 -19.00
C GLU A 20 1.39 0.49 -20.29
N ASN A 21 1.35 -0.63 -21.02
CA ASN A 21 0.47 -0.81 -22.17
C ASN A 21 -1.01 -1.02 -21.79
N ALA A 22 -1.29 -1.56 -20.60
CA ALA A 22 -2.66 -1.74 -20.11
C ALA A 22 -3.31 -0.44 -19.62
N VAL A 23 -2.52 0.50 -19.09
CA VAL A 23 -3.01 1.82 -18.63
C VAL A 23 -3.91 2.52 -19.66
N PRO A 24 -3.48 2.77 -20.91
CA PRO A 24 -4.32 3.45 -21.89
C PRO A 24 -5.59 2.65 -22.24
N GLU A 25 -5.50 1.32 -22.25
CA GLU A 25 -6.65 0.45 -22.56
C GLU A 25 -7.72 0.51 -21.47
N VAL A 26 -7.32 0.56 -20.20
CA VAL A 26 -8.24 0.75 -19.08
C VAL A 26 -8.83 2.16 -19.08
N THR A 27 -8.01 3.19 -19.32
CA THR A 27 -8.47 4.59 -19.33
C THR A 27 -9.51 4.85 -20.42
N LYS A 28 -9.43 4.18 -21.58
CA LYS A 28 -10.44 4.30 -22.64
C LYS A 28 -11.84 3.85 -22.21
N ARG A 29 -11.93 2.90 -21.27
CA ARG A 29 -13.21 2.38 -20.76
C ARG A 29 -13.93 3.34 -19.82
N LYS A 30 -13.31 4.48 -19.47
CA LYS A 30 -13.85 5.50 -18.57
C LYS A 30 -15.25 5.97 -18.94
N GLU A 31 -15.56 6.04 -20.23
CA GLU A 31 -16.86 6.53 -20.71
C GLU A 31 -17.93 5.42 -20.77
N GLU A 32 -17.53 4.16 -20.59
CA GLU A 32 -18.37 2.98 -20.85
C GLU A 32 -18.71 2.18 -19.58
N ASP A 33 -17.81 2.14 -18.59
CA ASP A 33 -17.96 1.29 -17.40
C ASP A 33 -17.51 2.01 -16.14
N GLU A 34 -18.40 2.22 -15.16
CA GLU A 34 -18.06 2.84 -13.87
C GLU A 34 -17.04 2.01 -13.06
N ARG A 35 -16.94 0.70 -13.30
CA ARG A 35 -15.96 -0.21 -12.68
C ARG A 35 -14.54 -0.02 -13.22
N PHE A 36 -14.35 0.82 -14.24
CA PHE A 36 -13.02 1.13 -14.75
C PHE A 36 -12.11 1.72 -13.67
N ILE A 37 -12.69 2.35 -12.64
CA ILE A 37 -11.93 2.96 -11.53
C ILE A 37 -11.14 1.89 -10.78
N ASP A 38 -11.77 0.75 -10.48
CA ASP A 38 -11.16 -0.37 -9.78
C ASP A 38 -10.01 -0.95 -10.61
N ASP A 39 -10.26 -1.22 -11.91
CA ASP A 39 -9.24 -1.65 -12.87
C ASP A 39 -8.08 -0.65 -12.97
N TYR A 40 -8.37 0.65 -13.04
CA TYR A 40 -7.38 1.70 -13.14
C TYR A 40 -6.52 1.78 -11.88
N CYS A 41 -7.16 1.74 -10.71
CA CYS A 41 -6.47 1.74 -9.42
C CYS A 41 -5.60 0.49 -9.25
N LEU A 42 -6.05 -0.67 -9.71
CA LEU A 42 -5.26 -1.89 -9.72
C LEU A 42 -4.02 -1.75 -10.61
N VAL A 43 -4.17 -1.26 -11.84
CA VAL A 43 -3.04 -1.03 -12.76
C VAL A 43 -2.05 -0.02 -12.18
N MET A 44 -2.53 1.06 -11.56
CA MET A 44 -1.68 2.05 -10.89
C MET A 44 -0.95 1.46 -9.69
N LEU A 45 -1.62 0.67 -8.86
CA LEU A 45 -1.00 -0.04 -7.74
C LEU A 45 0.13 -0.97 -8.23
N LEU A 46 -0.14 -1.79 -9.25
CA LEU A 46 0.84 -2.73 -9.82
C LEU A 46 2.03 -1.99 -10.45
N LYS A 47 1.78 -0.88 -11.16
CA LYS A 47 2.82 -0.01 -11.71
C LYS A 47 3.71 0.53 -10.60
N GLY A 48 3.12 1.04 -9.52
CA GLY A 48 3.86 1.56 -8.37
C GLY A 48 4.74 0.50 -7.70
N VAL A 49 4.22 -0.72 -7.53
CA VAL A 49 5.00 -1.86 -7.00
C VAL A 49 6.20 -2.16 -7.91
N CYS A 50 6.00 -2.18 -9.23
CA CYS A 50 7.10 -2.42 -10.17
C CYS A 50 8.16 -1.32 -10.09
N LYS A 51 7.75 -0.04 -10.17
CA LYS A 51 8.66 1.12 -10.05
C LYS A 51 9.44 1.10 -8.73
N ARG A 52 8.80 0.72 -7.62
CA ARG A 52 9.47 0.57 -6.32
C ARG A 52 10.56 -0.50 -6.38
N TYR A 53 10.26 -1.69 -6.91
CA TYR A 53 11.25 -2.76 -7.05
C TYR A 53 12.39 -2.41 -8.00
N MET A 54 12.16 -1.51 -8.96
CA MET A 54 13.18 -0.99 -9.88
C MET A 54 13.99 0.18 -9.31
N GLY A 55 13.76 0.58 -8.06
CA GLY A 55 14.50 1.69 -7.45
C GLY A 55 14.04 3.08 -7.90
N HIS A 56 12.79 3.22 -8.32
CA HIS A 56 12.16 4.51 -8.64
C HIS A 56 11.11 4.90 -7.58
N PRO A 57 11.54 5.28 -6.36
CA PRO A 57 10.63 5.48 -5.22
C PRO A 57 9.66 6.65 -5.43
N LEU A 58 10.07 7.73 -6.10
CA LEU A 58 9.21 8.89 -6.38
C LEU A 58 8.06 8.51 -7.33
N GLN A 59 8.38 7.81 -8.43
CA GLN A 59 7.36 7.33 -9.37
C GLN A 59 6.42 6.31 -8.72
N ALA A 60 6.95 5.47 -7.83
CA ALA A 60 6.12 4.55 -7.06
C ALA A 60 5.15 5.28 -6.12
N GLU A 61 5.63 6.31 -5.42
CA GLU A 61 4.80 7.15 -4.56
C GLU A 61 3.68 7.85 -5.36
N GLU A 62 3.99 8.43 -6.52
CA GLU A 62 2.98 9.01 -7.43
C GLU A 62 1.90 8.01 -7.80
N CYS A 63 2.29 6.76 -8.13
CA CYS A 63 1.34 5.72 -8.49
C CYS A 63 0.42 5.35 -7.33
N PHE A 64 0.94 5.25 -6.10
CA PHE A 64 0.12 4.92 -4.94
C PHE A 64 -0.79 6.08 -4.52
N LEU A 65 -0.30 7.32 -4.60
CA LEU A 65 -1.12 8.50 -4.34
C LEU A 65 -2.24 8.66 -5.37
N GLU A 66 -2.03 8.24 -6.62
CA GLU A 66 -3.07 8.19 -7.64
C GLU A 66 -4.25 7.32 -7.20
N VAL A 67 -4.00 6.14 -6.63
CA VAL A 67 -5.06 5.26 -6.08
C VAL A 67 -5.91 5.99 -5.04
N PHE A 68 -5.27 6.77 -4.15
CA PHE A 68 -5.98 7.55 -3.14
C PHE A 68 -6.84 8.68 -3.71
N LYS A 69 -6.53 9.22 -4.89
CA LYS A 69 -7.39 10.23 -5.55
C LYS A 69 -8.76 9.65 -5.90
N TYR A 70 -8.83 8.33 -6.11
CA TYR A 70 -10.04 7.61 -6.48
C TYR A 70 -10.66 6.84 -5.32
N GLN A 71 -10.20 7.02 -4.08
CA GLN A 71 -10.64 6.23 -2.92
C GLN A 71 -12.17 6.20 -2.69
N ASN A 72 -12.89 7.27 -3.04
CA ASN A 72 -14.34 7.37 -2.88
C ASN A 72 -15.12 6.83 -4.09
N GLN A 73 -14.42 6.43 -5.14
CA GLN A 73 -14.96 5.93 -6.41
C GLN A 73 -14.69 4.43 -6.61
N ILE A 74 -13.88 3.81 -5.74
CA ILE A 74 -13.64 2.35 -5.75
C ILE A 74 -14.91 1.65 -5.27
N LEU A 75 -15.40 0.68 -6.04
CA LEU A 75 -16.68 0.03 -5.81
C LEU A 75 -16.54 -1.36 -5.17
N GLU A 76 -15.66 -2.20 -5.68
CA GLU A 76 -15.55 -3.61 -5.33
C GLU A 76 -14.18 -3.93 -4.69
N ASP A 77 -13.11 -3.38 -5.24
CA ASP A 77 -11.72 -3.72 -4.89
C ASP A 77 -11.20 -2.94 -3.67
N THR A 78 -11.88 -3.10 -2.54
CA THR A 78 -11.56 -2.40 -1.27
C THR A 78 -10.15 -2.70 -0.74
N TYR A 79 -9.51 -3.78 -1.19
CA TYR A 79 -8.12 -4.12 -0.86
C TYR A 79 -7.10 -3.14 -1.46
N LEU A 80 -7.44 -2.38 -2.50
CA LEU A 80 -6.49 -1.48 -3.18
C LEU A 80 -5.93 -0.41 -2.24
N LEU A 81 -6.79 0.16 -1.39
CA LEU A 81 -6.41 1.21 -0.44
C LEU A 81 -5.47 0.74 0.68
N PRO A 82 -5.75 -0.36 1.42
CA PRO A 82 -4.81 -0.85 2.43
C PRO A 82 -3.48 -1.29 1.84
N PHE A 83 -3.47 -1.88 0.63
CA PHE A 83 -2.23 -2.21 -0.06
C PHE A 83 -1.44 -0.96 -0.47
N ALA A 84 -2.09 0.06 -1.05
CA ALA A 84 -1.45 1.32 -1.42
C ALA A 84 -0.89 2.05 -0.18
N ALA A 85 -1.66 2.15 0.90
CA ALA A 85 -1.19 2.73 2.17
C ALA A 85 0.01 1.98 2.74
N ALA A 86 -0.03 0.64 2.75
CA ALA A 86 1.10 -0.16 3.23
C ALA A 86 2.37 0.09 2.40
N GLU A 87 2.26 0.17 1.07
CA GLU A 87 3.40 0.44 0.19
C GLU A 87 3.95 1.86 0.35
N LEU A 88 3.10 2.89 0.54
CA LEU A 88 3.53 4.24 0.93
C LEU A 88 4.28 4.24 2.27
N GLY A 89 3.77 3.49 3.24
CA GLY A 89 4.45 3.28 4.53
C GLY A 89 5.84 2.66 4.35
N PHE A 90 5.98 1.61 3.54
CA PHE A 90 7.27 0.99 3.27
C PHE A 90 8.24 1.90 2.51
N LEU A 91 7.75 2.72 1.56
CA LEU A 91 8.56 3.74 0.89
C LEU A 91 9.06 4.80 1.88
N ALA A 92 8.21 5.26 2.78
CA ALA A 92 8.59 6.24 3.80
C ALA A 92 9.66 5.68 4.76
N VAL A 93 9.59 4.38 5.12
CA VAL A 93 10.68 3.71 5.87
C VAL A 93 11.99 3.75 5.09
N GLN A 94 11.97 3.43 3.80
CA GLN A 94 13.16 3.45 2.94
C GLN A 94 13.77 4.85 2.83
N GLN A 95 12.93 5.89 2.86
CA GLN A 95 13.34 7.29 2.83
C GLN A 95 13.65 7.89 4.22
N GLN A 96 13.67 7.06 5.28
CA GLN A 96 13.89 7.46 6.68
C GLN A 96 12.86 8.49 7.22
N GLN A 97 11.69 8.58 6.60
CA GLN A 97 10.57 9.42 7.02
C GLN A 97 9.67 8.64 8.00
N TYR A 98 10.20 8.32 9.19
CA TYR A 98 9.56 7.36 10.10
C TYR A 98 8.19 7.78 10.64
N THR A 99 7.95 9.08 10.84
CA THR A 99 6.64 9.59 11.27
C THR A 99 5.58 9.34 10.19
N LYS A 100 5.85 9.75 8.95
CA LYS A 100 5.00 9.49 7.77
C LYS A 100 4.81 8.00 7.54
N ALA A 101 5.86 7.20 7.74
CA ALA A 101 5.77 5.75 7.63
C ALA A 101 4.78 5.16 8.63
N LYS A 102 4.83 5.59 9.90
CA LYS A 102 3.89 5.14 10.92
C LYS A 102 2.46 5.51 10.57
N GLU A 103 2.21 6.74 10.15
CA GLU A 103 0.87 7.21 9.77
C GLU A 103 0.26 6.33 8.69
N TRP A 104 0.98 6.09 7.59
CA TRP A 104 0.52 5.22 6.52
C TRP A 104 0.33 3.77 6.96
N LEU A 105 1.24 3.22 7.76
CA LEU A 105 1.16 1.84 8.25
C LEU A 105 0.02 1.64 9.25
N ASP A 106 -0.28 2.64 10.09
CA ASP A 106 -1.43 2.59 11.00
C ASP A 106 -2.74 2.78 10.23
N GLN A 107 -2.79 3.66 9.22
CA GLN A 107 -3.93 3.81 8.32
C GLN A 107 -4.24 2.50 7.57
N ALA A 108 -3.23 1.86 6.98
CA ALA A 108 -3.38 0.59 6.27
C ALA A 108 -3.94 -0.54 7.15
N ARG A 109 -3.65 -0.50 8.46
CA ARG A 109 -4.07 -1.54 9.42
C ARG A 109 -5.46 -1.28 10.02
N ASN A 110 -5.81 -0.02 10.25
CA ASN A 110 -6.98 0.32 11.07
C ASN A 110 -8.20 0.77 10.25
N ASN A 111 -8.02 1.21 9.00
CA ASN A 111 -9.09 1.87 8.24
C ASN A 111 -9.76 0.95 7.21
N TYR A 112 -9.28 -0.29 7.05
CA TYR A 112 -9.74 -1.20 6.00
C TYR A 112 -9.81 -2.63 6.55
N HIS A 113 -10.93 -3.31 6.32
CA HIS A 113 -11.24 -4.64 6.87
C HIS A 113 -11.97 -5.51 5.85
N ASP A 114 -12.02 -6.82 6.13
CA ASP A 114 -12.87 -7.80 5.44
C ASP A 114 -12.51 -8.04 3.97
N TYR A 115 -11.21 -7.92 3.64
CA TYR A 115 -10.69 -8.17 2.29
C TYR A 115 -9.75 -9.38 2.24
N LEU A 116 -9.65 -10.00 1.04
CA LEU A 116 -8.73 -11.11 0.81
C LEU A 116 -7.28 -10.66 1.04
N LEU A 117 -6.49 -11.49 1.73
CA LEU A 117 -5.09 -11.23 2.08
C LEU A 117 -4.86 -10.16 3.17
N GLU A 118 -5.89 -9.71 3.89
CA GLU A 118 -5.75 -8.79 5.03
C GLU A 118 -4.71 -9.28 6.04
N SER A 119 -4.75 -10.56 6.41
CA SER A 119 -3.77 -11.14 7.35
C SER A 119 -2.32 -11.03 6.85
N LEU A 120 -2.10 -11.11 5.54
CA LEU A 120 -0.76 -10.98 4.94
C LEU A 120 -0.27 -9.53 5.01
N VAL A 121 -1.13 -8.56 4.70
CA VAL A 121 -0.82 -7.14 4.80
C VAL A 121 -0.51 -6.77 6.25
N HIS A 122 -1.38 -7.20 7.18
CA HIS A 122 -1.21 -6.96 8.61
C HIS A 122 0.07 -7.57 9.17
N PHE A 123 0.43 -8.79 8.73
CA PHE A 123 1.69 -9.41 9.12
C PHE A 123 2.90 -8.57 8.68
N ARG A 124 2.90 -8.10 7.42
CA ARG A 124 3.97 -7.23 6.90
C ARG A 124 4.07 -5.90 7.67
N ILE A 125 2.93 -5.26 7.92
CA ILE A 125 2.86 -4.02 8.70
C ILE A 125 3.38 -4.24 10.13
N HIS A 126 2.96 -5.33 10.77
CA HIS A 126 3.40 -5.67 12.11
C HIS A 126 4.93 -5.84 12.18
N SER A 127 5.52 -6.59 11.23
CA SER A 127 6.97 -6.74 11.15
C SER A 127 7.69 -5.40 10.96
N ALA A 128 7.17 -4.52 10.09
CA ALA A 128 7.75 -3.21 9.85
C ALA A 128 7.69 -2.32 11.11
N LEU A 129 6.52 -2.21 11.75
CA LEU A 129 6.35 -1.42 12.97
C LEU A 129 7.19 -1.96 14.13
N LYS A 130 7.32 -3.29 14.26
CA LYS A 130 8.18 -3.91 15.27
C LYS A 130 9.66 -3.53 15.04
N SER A 131 10.13 -3.60 13.79
CA SER A 131 11.49 -3.21 13.41
C SER A 131 11.77 -1.72 13.69
N LEU A 132 10.83 -0.84 13.36
CA LEU A 132 10.96 0.59 13.64
C LEU A 132 11.05 0.89 15.15
N ARG A 133 10.31 0.15 15.98
CA ARG A 133 10.39 0.27 17.45
C ARG A 133 11.70 -0.28 18.00
N SER A 134 12.17 -1.43 17.52
CA SER A 134 13.45 -1.99 17.99
C SER A 134 14.63 -1.08 17.66
N ASN A 135 14.53 -0.34 16.57
CA ASN A 135 15.57 0.61 16.13
C ASN A 135 15.44 2.00 16.78
N GLY A 136 14.49 2.19 17.72
CA GLY A 136 14.29 3.46 18.41
C GLY A 136 13.66 4.57 17.55
N HIS A 137 13.21 4.26 16.33
CA HIS A 137 12.57 5.24 15.44
C HIS A 137 11.12 5.56 15.81
N LEU A 138 10.50 4.71 16.62
CA LEU A 138 9.15 4.90 17.15
C LEU A 138 9.12 4.70 18.66
N SER A 139 8.42 5.60 19.36
CA SER A 139 8.09 5.43 20.78
C SER A 139 7.19 4.19 20.98
N SER A 140 7.36 3.54 22.13
CA SER A 140 6.55 2.39 22.55
C SER A 140 5.06 2.76 22.54
N ARG A 141 4.21 1.85 22.08
CA ARG A 141 2.76 2.05 22.01
C ARG A 141 2.23 2.44 23.40
N SER A 142 1.53 3.57 23.52
CA SER A 142 0.59 3.76 24.63
C SER A 142 -0.51 2.72 24.44
N ASN A 143 -0.57 1.73 25.34
CA ASN A 143 -1.66 0.76 25.33
C ASN A 143 -3.00 1.50 25.50
N PRO A 144 -4.09 1.05 24.86
CA PRO A 144 -5.42 1.53 25.20
C PRO A 144 -5.65 1.24 26.68
N THR A 145 -6.02 2.28 27.42
CA THR A 145 -6.32 2.26 28.85
C THR A 145 -7.37 1.18 29.12
N THR A 146 -6.97 0.06 29.71
CA THR A 146 -7.92 -0.86 30.34
C THR A 146 -8.64 -0.09 31.46
N PRO A 147 -9.98 -0.05 31.49
CA PRO A 147 -10.69 0.60 32.58
C PRO A 147 -10.39 -0.15 33.89
N SER A 148 -9.96 0.60 34.90
CA SER A 148 -9.75 0.11 36.25
C SER A 148 -11.03 -0.55 36.77
N PRO A 149 -10.97 -1.72 37.42
CA PRO A 149 -12.14 -2.27 38.10
C PRO A 149 -12.49 -1.35 39.27
N THR A 150 -13.66 -0.72 39.19
CA THR A 150 -14.29 -0.06 40.34
C THR A 150 -14.69 -1.14 41.34
N ASN A 151 -13.92 -1.29 42.41
CA ASN A 151 -14.37 -2.01 43.59
C ASN A 151 -15.51 -1.21 44.24
N SER A 152 -16.67 -1.85 44.36
CA SER A 152 -17.76 -1.47 45.27
C SER A 152 -18.15 -2.72 46.05
#